data_AF-A0A1M6U1X1-F1
#
_entry.id   AF-A0A1M6U1X1-F1
#
_cell.length_a   1.000
_cell.length_b   1.000
_cell.length_c   1.000
_cell.angle_alpha   90.00
_cell.angle_beta   90.00
_cell.angle_gamma   90.00
#
_symmetry.space_group_name_H-M   'P 1'
#
loop_
_entity.id
_entity.type
_entity.pdbx_description
1 polymer ?
#
loop_
_entity_poly.entity_id
_entity_poly.type
_entity_poly.pdbx_seq_one_letter_code
_entity_poly.pdbx_strand_id
1 'polypeptide(L)'
;MTRQRRVVVTSPQTRVALARRRLGHTALPPHLAPGDLERARRIHREQLRWALVAVALLCAVIVGIPLLLAAFPGLDDVRVFGVPLSWLAVGVLPYPLLIALSRWQLRRAERIERAP
;
A
#
# COMPACT_ATOMS: atom_id res chain seq x y z
N MET A 1 27.95 20.19 -35.79
CA MET A 1 28.01 19.16 -34.73
C MET A 1 27.27 19.69 -33.50
N THR A 2 25.99 19.34 -33.35
CA THR A 2 25.14 19.87 -32.27
C THR A 2 25.45 19.13 -30.97
N ARG A 3 26.07 19.81 -30.00
CA ARG A 3 26.50 19.21 -28.74
C ARG A 3 25.27 18.93 -27.88
N GLN A 4 24.86 17.66 -27.79
CA GLN A 4 23.71 17.23 -26.99
C GLN A 4 23.97 17.52 -25.50
N ARG A 5 23.28 18.52 -24.96
CA ARG A 5 23.36 18.89 -23.54
C ARG A 5 22.68 17.82 -22.71
N ARG A 6 23.44 17.10 -21.87
CA ARG A 6 22.86 16.16 -20.90
C ARG A 6 21.98 16.95 -19.92
N VAL A 7 20.67 16.71 -19.97
CA VAL A 7 19.70 17.23 -19.00
C VAL A 7 19.34 16.07 -18.09
N VAL A 8 19.61 16.22 -16.80
CA VAL A 8 19.21 15.23 -15.81
C VAL A 8 17.70 15.33 -15.65
N VAL A 9 16.98 14.37 -16.23
CA VAL A 9 15.54 14.21 -16.00
C VAL A 9 15.37 13.44 -14.70
N THR A 10 15.29 14.17 -13.59
CA THR A 10 14.89 13.61 -12.30
C THR A 10 13.39 13.77 -12.15
N SER A 11 12.71 12.74 -11.63
CA SER A 11 11.30 12.86 -11.30
C SER A 11 11.09 14.07 -10.35
N PRO A 12 10.00 14.84 -10.48
CA PRO A 12 9.74 15.99 -9.61
C PRO A 12 9.80 15.61 -8.13
N GLN A 13 9.29 14.41 -7.80
CA GLN A 13 9.28 13.86 -6.44
C GLN A 13 10.69 13.56 -5.93
N THR A 14 11.55 12.94 -6.75
CA THR A 14 12.95 12.68 -6.39
C THR A 14 13.73 13.99 -6.24
N ARG A 15 13.40 15.02 -7.03
CA ARG A 15 14.03 16.35 -6.93
C ARG A 15 13.69 17.03 -5.60
N VAL A 16 12.44 16.97 -5.16
CA VAL A 16 11.99 17.51 -3.86
C VAL A 16 12.62 16.74 -2.69
N ALA A 17 12.65 15.40 -2.76
CA ALA A 17 13.27 14.58 -1.72
C ALA A 17 14.78 14.85 -1.57
N LEU A 18 15.49 14.97 -2.69
CA LEU A 18 16.92 15.32 -2.70
C LEU A 18 17.18 16.75 -2.23
N ALA A 19 16.31 17.71 -2.58
CA ALA A 19 16.38 19.07 -2.06
C ALA A 19 16.21 19.09 -0.53
N ARG A 20 15.24 18.34 -0.01
CA ARG A 20 15.03 18.15 1.44
C ARG A 20 16.27 17.60 2.14
N ARG A 21 16.92 16.60 1.55
CA ARG A 21 18.13 15.97 2.11
C ARG A 21 19.36 16.89 2.05
N ARG A 22 19.47 17.75 1.04
CA ARG A 22 20.60 18.69 0.88
C ARG A 22 20.50 19.93 1.78
N LEU A 23 19.29 20.39 2.08
CA LEU A 23 19.07 21.66 2.78
C LEU A 23 19.08 21.56 4.31
N GLY A 24 19.25 20.37 4.88
CA GLY A 24 19.47 20.18 6.32
C GLY A 24 18.23 20.41 7.20
N HIS A 25 17.44 21.46 6.99
CA HIS A 25 16.23 21.77 7.75
C HIS A 25 15.15 22.40 6.87
N THR A 26 13.91 21.99 7.11
CA THR A 26 12.63 22.52 6.61
C THR A 26 12.69 23.24 5.26
N ALA A 27 12.90 22.49 4.17
CA ALA A 27 12.58 23.01 2.84
C ALA A 27 11.10 23.42 2.85
N LEU A 28 10.85 24.73 2.75
CA LEU A 28 9.51 25.30 2.67
C LEU A 28 8.77 24.54 1.57
N PRO A 29 7.59 23.94 1.86
CA PRO A 29 6.87 23.19 0.85
C PRO A 29 6.68 24.08 -0.39
N PRO A 30 6.93 23.58 -1.61
CA PRO A 30 6.74 24.37 -2.81
C PRO A 30 5.34 24.97 -2.79
N HIS A 31 5.23 26.28 -3.06
CA HIS A 31 3.96 26.92 -3.34
C HIS A 31 3.29 26.09 -4.45
N LEU A 32 2.21 25.40 -4.08
CA LEU A 32 1.35 24.69 -5.01
C LEU A 32 0.21 25.65 -5.31
N ALA A 33 -0.15 25.78 -6.60
CA ALA A 33 -1.32 26.58 -6.95
C ALA A 33 -2.55 26.04 -6.19
N PRO A 34 -3.53 26.88 -5.81
CA PRO A 34 -4.69 26.44 -5.03
C PRO A 34 -5.39 25.21 -5.61
N GLY A 35 -5.48 25.11 -6.95
CA GLY A 35 -6.04 23.95 -7.65
C GLY A 35 -5.23 22.65 -7.49
N ASP A 36 -3.90 22.74 -7.33
CA ASP A 36 -3.05 21.57 -7.10
C ASP A 36 -3.19 21.03 -5.67
N LEU A 37 -3.42 21.91 -4.69
CA LEU A 37 -3.67 21.52 -3.30
C LEU A 37 -5.01 20.78 -3.15
N GLU A 38 -6.06 21.24 -3.82
CA GLU A 38 -7.36 20.57 -3.82
C GLU A 38 -7.28 19.19 -4.50
N ARG A 39 -6.58 19.11 -5.64
CA ARG A 39 -6.33 17.84 -6.34
C ARG A 39 -5.55 16.86 -5.46
N ALA A 40 -4.48 17.32 -4.80
CA ALA A 40 -3.68 16.49 -3.89
C ALA A 40 -4.52 15.97 -2.70
N ARG A 41 -5.37 16.82 -2.10
CA ARG A 41 -6.27 16.41 -1.00
C ARG A 41 -7.29 15.38 -1.45
N ARG A 42 -7.82 15.49 -2.68
CA ARG A 42 -8.77 14.52 -3.24
C ARG A 42 -8.12 13.15 -3.43
N ILE A 43 -6.95 13.11 -4.06
CA ILE A 43 -6.15 11.89 -4.25
C ILE A 43 -5.80 11.26 -2.89
N HIS A 44 -5.39 12.06 -1.91
CA HIS A 44 -5.02 11.56 -0.59
C HIS A 44 -6.19 10.89 0.15
N ARG A 45 -7.40 11.46 0.09
CA ARG A 45 -8.61 10.84 0.69
C ARG A 45 -8.96 9.51 0.03
N GLU A 46 -8.81 9.44 -1.29
CA GLU A 46 -9.08 8.20 -2.03
C GLU A 46 -8.04 7.10 -1.74
N GLN A 47 -6.77 7.48 -1.56
CA GLN A 47 -5.71 6.56 -1.11
C GLN A 47 -5.92 6.09 0.34
N LEU A 48 -6.33 6.99 1.23
CA LEU A 48 -6.64 6.66 2.63
C LEU A 48 -7.75 5.63 2.76
N ARG A 49 -8.80 5.71 1.94
CA ARG A 49 -9.89 4.73 1.95
C ARG A 49 -9.38 3.31 1.70
N TRP A 50 -8.39 3.17 0.84
CA TRP A 50 -7.79 1.89 0.53
C TRP A 50 -6.78 1.39 1.53
N ALA A 51 -5.98 2.29 2.08
CA ALA A 51 -5.17 1.98 3.24
C ALA A 51 -6.03 1.43 4.38
N LEU A 52 -7.17 2.08 4.66
CA LEU A 52 -8.10 1.64 5.69
C LEU A 52 -8.73 0.28 5.38
N VAL A 53 -9.17 0.03 4.14
CA VAL A 53 -9.71 -1.29 3.77
C VAL A 53 -8.64 -2.37 3.88
N ALA A 54 -7.40 -2.08 3.49
CA ALA A 54 -6.30 -3.02 3.62
C ALA A 54 -6.03 -3.36 5.10
N VAL A 55 -5.92 -2.35 5.96
CA VAL A 55 -5.73 -2.55 7.40
C VAL A 55 -6.92 -3.32 7.99
N ALA A 56 -8.15 -2.97 7.62
CA ALA A 56 -9.34 -3.67 8.10
C ALA A 56 -9.35 -5.15 7.68
N LEU A 57 -8.96 -5.48 6.45
CA LEU A 57 -8.88 -6.87 5.99
C LEU A 57 -7.79 -7.65 6.74
N LEU A 58 -6.64 -7.03 6.96
CA LEU A 58 -5.57 -7.63 7.74
C LEU A 58 -6.02 -7.90 9.18
N CYS A 59 -6.63 -6.92 9.84
CA CYS A 59 -7.22 -7.09 11.18
C CYS A 59 -8.28 -8.19 11.18
N ALA A 60 -9.15 -8.24 10.18
CA ALA A 60 -10.18 -9.26 10.06
C ALA A 60 -9.59 -10.67 9.94
N VAL A 61 -8.46 -10.85 9.26
CA VAL A 61 -7.78 -12.14 9.17
C VAL A 61 -7.07 -12.50 10.47
N ILE A 62 -6.33 -11.55 11.06
CA ILE A 62 -5.62 -11.75 12.33
C ILE A 62 -6.58 -12.10 13.46
N VAL A 63 -7.74 -11.45 13.54
CA VAL A 63 -8.75 -11.69 14.59
C VAL A 63 -9.69 -12.83 14.20
N GLY A 64 -10.11 -12.89 12.94
CA GLY A 64 -11.11 -13.85 12.46
C GLY A 64 -10.61 -15.28 12.43
N ILE A 65 -9.32 -15.53 12.11
CA ILE A 65 -8.77 -16.89 12.14
C ILE A 65 -8.81 -17.49 13.57
N PRO A 66 -8.27 -16.84 14.62
CA PRO A 66 -8.40 -17.32 15.99
C PRO A 66 -9.86 -17.50 16.41
N LEU A 67 -10.74 -16.56 16.04
CA LEU A 67 -12.16 -16.63 16.40
C LEU A 67 -12.84 -17.86 15.76
N LEU A 68 -12.54 -18.15 14.49
CA LEU A 68 -13.03 -19.33 13.79
C LEU A 68 -12.50 -20.63 14.38
N LEU A 69 -11.20 -20.70 14.69
CA LEU A 69 -10.61 -21.88 15.31
C LEU A 69 -11.17 -22.13 16.73
N ALA A 70 -11.40 -21.07 17.50
CA ALA A 70 -12.02 -21.17 18.81
C ALA A 70 -13.49 -21.59 18.74
N ALA A 71 -14.23 -21.10 17.73
CA ALA A 71 -15.64 -21.47 17.53
C ALA A 71 -15.83 -22.90 16.99
N PHE A 72 -14.85 -23.40 16.22
CA PHE A 72 -14.92 -24.71 15.57
C PHE A 72 -13.68 -25.55 15.90
N PRO A 73 -13.60 -26.17 17.09
CA PRO A 73 -12.45 -26.97 17.51
C PRO A 73 -12.17 -28.16 16.58
N GLY A 74 -13.18 -28.66 15.86
CA GLY A 74 -13.00 -29.72 14.86
C GLY A 74 -12.13 -29.33 13.65
N LEU A 75 -11.83 -28.04 13.45
CA LEU A 75 -10.89 -27.60 12.40
C LEU A 75 -9.45 -28.02 12.67
N ASP A 76 -9.08 -28.30 13.92
CA ASP A 76 -7.75 -28.82 14.26
C ASP A 76 -7.55 -30.27 13.81
N ASP A 77 -8.62 -31.06 13.73
CA ASP A 77 -8.57 -32.44 13.22
C ASP A 77 -8.50 -32.49 11.69
N VAL A 78 -8.86 -31.40 11.01
CA VAL A 78 -8.77 -31.32 9.54
C VAL A 78 -7.31 -31.17 9.14
N ARG A 79 -6.79 -32.21 8.47
CA ARG A 79 -5.42 -32.22 7.94
C ARG A 79 -5.41 -32.03 6.44
N VAL A 80 -4.58 -31.11 5.97
CA VAL A 80 -4.30 -30.89 4.55
C VAL A 80 -2.84 -31.30 4.30
N PHE A 81 -2.63 -32.32 3.45
CA PHE A 81 -1.31 -32.94 3.25
C PHE A 81 -0.60 -33.35 4.55
N GLY A 82 -1.36 -33.78 5.57
CA GLY A 82 -0.84 -34.17 6.88
C GLY A 82 -0.66 -33.02 7.89
N VAL A 83 -0.78 -31.76 7.46
CA VAL A 83 -0.63 -30.57 8.29
C VAL A 83 -2.00 -30.07 8.77
N PRO A 84 -2.17 -29.73 10.06
CA PRO A 84 -3.43 -29.19 10.58
C PRO A 84 -3.84 -27.91 9.84
N LEU A 85 -5.13 -27.79 9.52
CA LEU A 85 -5.66 -26.63 8.81
C LEU A 85 -5.48 -25.34 9.61
N SER A 86 -5.56 -25.40 10.94
CA SER A 86 -5.27 -24.27 11.84
C SER A 86 -3.87 -23.69 11.63
N TRP A 87 -2.88 -24.56 11.46
CA TRP A 87 -1.50 -24.15 11.19
C TRP A 87 -1.36 -23.46 9.83
N LEU A 88 -2.04 -23.97 8.80
CA LEU A 88 -2.06 -23.33 7.48
C LEU A 88 -2.81 -21.99 7.49
N ALA A 89 -3.89 -21.90 8.26
CA ALA A 89 -4.65 -20.67 8.40
C ALA A 89 -3.79 -19.56 9.00
N VAL A 90 -3.03 -19.85 10.05
CA VAL A 90 -2.18 -18.85 10.72
C VAL A 90 -0.86 -18.63 9.98
N GLY A 91 -0.22 -19.69 9.49
CA GLY A 91 1.13 -19.66 8.94
C GLY A 91 1.19 -19.43 7.43
N VAL A 92 0.19 -19.83 6.65
CA VAL A 92 0.25 -19.74 5.18
C VAL A 92 -0.70 -18.69 4.66
N LEU A 93 -1.95 -18.64 5.13
CA LEU A 93 -2.99 -17.74 4.62
C LEU A 93 -2.65 -16.23 4.65
N PRO A 94 -1.91 -15.69 5.65
CA PRO A 94 -1.62 -14.26 5.69
C PRO A 94 -0.74 -13.79 4.53
N TYR A 95 0.20 -14.61 4.06
CA TYR A 95 1.13 -14.26 3.00
C TYR A 95 0.47 -13.99 1.63
N PRO A 96 -0.34 -14.90 1.04
CA PRO A 96 -1.06 -14.63 -0.20
C PRO A 96 -2.05 -13.49 -0.03
N LEU A 97 -2.65 -13.32 1.16
CA LEU A 97 -3.52 -12.19 1.46
C LEU A 97 -2.75 -10.86 1.33
N LEU A 98 -1.59 -10.74 1.96
CA LEU A 98 -0.73 -9.55 1.86
C LEU A 98 -0.32 -9.25 0.42
N ILE A 99 0.03 -10.28 -0.35
CA ILE A 99 0.37 -10.13 -1.78
C ILE A 99 -0.84 -9.63 -2.58
N ALA A 100 -2.02 -10.20 -2.36
CA ALA A 100 -3.26 -9.79 -3.04
C ALA A 100 -3.62 -8.35 -2.69
N LEU A 101 -3.49 -7.98 -1.41
CA LEU A 101 -3.78 -6.64 -0.89
C LEU A 101 -2.83 -5.59 -1.46
N SER A 102 -1.53 -5.89 -1.49
CA SER A 102 -0.51 -5.03 -2.07
C SER A 102 -0.77 -4.79 -3.56
N ARG A 103 -1.03 -5.85 -4.32
CA ARG A 103 -1.39 -5.75 -5.75
C ARG A 103 -2.68 -4.97 -5.97
N TRP A 104 -3.67 -5.15 -5.11
CA TRP A 104 -4.96 -4.47 -5.24
C TRP A 104 -4.86 -2.98 -4.93
N GLN A 105 -4.15 -2.60 -3.87
CA GLN A 105 -3.82 -1.20 -3.56
C GLN A 105 -3.08 -0.54 -4.72
N LEU A 106 -2.03 -1.21 -5.25
CA LEU A 106 -1.25 -0.68 -6.37
C LEU A 106 -2.12 -0.45 -7.61
N ARG A 107 -2.92 -1.45 -7.99
CA ARG A 107 -3.81 -1.35 -9.16
C ARG A 107 -4.82 -0.22 -9.03
N ARG A 108 -5.37 0.04 -7.83
CA ARG A 108 -6.32 1.16 -7.70
C ARG A 108 -5.63 2.51 -7.59
N ALA A 109 -4.40 2.59 -7.08
CA ALA A 109 -3.59 3.81 -7.18
C ALA A 109 -3.35 4.18 -8.66
N GLU A 110 -2.93 3.21 -9.47
CA GLU A 110 -2.73 3.42 -10.91
C GLU A 110 -4.03 3.81 -11.63
N ARG A 111 -5.18 3.31 -11.18
CA ARG A 111 -6.47 3.61 -11.79
C ARG A 111 -6.99 5.02 -11.49
N ILE A 112 -6.59 5.59 -10.35
CA ILE A 112 -6.91 6.97 -9.99
C ILE A 112 -6.07 7.94 -10.84
N GLU A 113 -4.83 7.57 -11.15
CA GLU A 113 -3.93 8.38 -11.98
C GLU A 113 -4.28 8.34 -13.49
N ARG A 114 -4.95 7.25 -13.93
CA ARG A 114 -5.43 7.07 -15.31
C ARG A 114 -6.87 7.57 -15.54
N ALA A 115 -7.57 8.02 -14.49
CA ALA A 115 -8.88 8.61 -14.66
C ALA A 115 -8.71 10.04 -15.23
N PRO A 116 -9.34 10.37 -16.37
CA PRO A 116 -9.16 11.64 -17.08
C PRO A 116 -9.62 12.87 -16.29
#